data_AF-A0A834Z8B6-F1
#
_entry.id   AF-A0A834Z8B6-F1
#
_cell.length_a   1.000
_cell.length_b   1.000
_cell.length_c   1.000
_cell.angle_alpha   90.00
_cell.angle_beta   90.00
_cell.angle_gamma   90.00
#
_symmetry.space_group_name_H-M   'P 1'
#
loop_
_entity.id
_entity.type
_entity.pdbx_description
1 polymer ?
#
loop_
_entity_poly.entity_id
_entity_poly.type
_entity_poly.pdbx_seq_one_letter_code
_entity_poly.pdbx_strand_id
1 'polypeptide(L)'
;MSGGISNIIVEHLHLHDSFNGIEFMTTKGRGGYIKDIFISDVEMENVHLAIGATGQCGSHPDDKFDPNALPVVDRITLTNVVGTNITIAGNFTGIQESPFTSICLSNISLSITSDPSPSWICSNVLGFSESVLPEPCPDLQSSYSNFSSACFSPLYSNGHAAAL
;
A
#
# COMPACT_ATOMS: atom_id res chain seq x y z
N MET A 1 -18.90 -13.96 3.56
CA MET A 1 -18.25 -12.74 3.07
C MET A 1 -17.42 -12.16 4.20
N SER A 2 -16.19 -11.75 3.92
CA SER A 2 -15.31 -11.13 4.93
C SER A 2 -15.80 -9.72 5.29
N GLY A 3 -15.48 -9.27 6.51
CA GLY A 3 -15.61 -7.85 6.86
C GLY A 3 -14.61 -6.97 6.08
N GLY A 4 -14.70 -5.66 6.26
CA GLY A 4 -13.75 -4.70 5.69
C GLY A 4 -12.99 -3.93 6.78
N ILE A 5 -11.84 -3.38 6.41
CA ILE A 5 -11.04 -2.49 7.24
C ILE A 5 -10.95 -1.10 6.61
N SER A 6 -11.14 -0.06 7.42
CA SER A 6 -11.02 1.32 6.94
C SER A 6 -10.74 2.33 8.04
N ASN A 7 -10.27 3.52 7.64
CA ASN A 7 -9.92 4.63 8.51
C ASN A 7 -8.80 4.24 9.48
N ILE A 8 -7.73 3.67 8.93
CA ILE A 8 -6.57 3.23 9.70
C ILE A 8 -5.44 4.24 9.49
N ILE A 9 -4.81 4.64 10.59
CA ILE A 9 -3.64 5.50 10.62
C ILE A 9 -2.52 4.71 11.31
N VAL A 10 -1.36 4.65 10.67
CA VAL A 10 -0.15 4.02 11.24
C VAL A 10 1.02 4.96 11.03
N GLU A 11 1.71 5.34 12.10
CA GLU A 11 2.73 6.39 12.06
C GLU A 11 3.93 5.99 12.90
N HIS A 12 5.10 6.54 12.58
CA HIS A 12 6.34 6.34 13.34
C HIS A 12 6.74 4.87 13.46
N LEU A 13 6.86 4.20 12.31
CA LEU A 13 7.25 2.80 12.23
C LEU A 13 8.75 2.65 12.02
N HIS A 14 9.34 1.66 12.70
CA HIS A 14 10.67 1.17 12.40
C HIS A 14 10.61 -0.34 12.17
N LEU A 15 10.96 -0.78 10.95
CA LEU A 15 10.92 -2.17 10.51
C LEU A 15 12.33 -2.62 10.16
N HIS A 16 12.82 -3.69 10.78
CA HIS A 16 14.16 -4.21 10.51
C HIS A 16 14.18 -5.73 10.37
N ASP A 17 15.17 -6.26 9.65
CA ASP A 17 15.44 -7.71 9.49
C ASP A 17 14.19 -8.54 9.14
N SER A 18 13.37 -8.01 8.24
CA SER A 18 12.03 -8.53 7.96
C SER A 18 11.87 -8.96 6.52
N PHE A 19 11.08 -10.02 6.29
CA PHE A 19 10.78 -10.45 4.93
C PHE A 19 9.82 -9.48 4.23
N ASN A 20 8.77 -9.03 4.93
CA ASN A 20 7.84 -8.03 4.43
C ASN A 20 7.86 -6.81 5.36
N GLY A 21 7.84 -5.62 4.77
CA GLY A 21 7.63 -4.35 5.46
C GLY A 21 6.13 -4.11 5.64
N ILE A 22 5.55 -3.30 4.78
CA ILE A 22 4.11 -3.00 4.78
C ILE A 22 3.44 -3.81 3.67
N GLU A 23 2.45 -4.64 4.02
CA GLU A 23 1.77 -5.48 3.04
C GLU A 23 0.25 -5.53 3.25
N PHE A 24 -0.51 -5.31 2.18
CA PHE A 24 -1.95 -5.47 2.12
C PHE A 24 -2.30 -6.75 1.35
N MET A 25 -3.04 -7.66 1.97
CA MET A 25 -3.37 -8.95 1.35
C MET A 25 -4.88 -9.17 1.28
N THR A 26 -5.35 -9.60 0.12
CA THR A 26 -6.70 -10.09 -0.08
C THR A 26 -6.72 -11.12 -1.22
N THR A 27 -7.89 -11.69 -1.49
CA THR A 27 -8.07 -12.55 -2.67
C THR A 27 -9.51 -12.55 -3.17
N LYS A 28 -9.69 -12.95 -4.43
CA LYS A 28 -11.00 -13.18 -5.02
C LYS A 28 -11.77 -14.17 -4.17
N GLY A 29 -13.01 -13.83 -3.85
CA GLY A 29 -13.89 -14.61 -2.99
C GLY A 29 -13.89 -14.22 -1.52
N ARG A 30 -13.01 -13.29 -1.10
CA ARG A 30 -13.09 -12.69 0.24
C ARG A 30 -14.21 -11.65 0.35
N GLY A 31 -14.46 -10.87 -0.71
CA GLY A 31 -15.33 -9.69 -0.68
C GLY A 31 -14.79 -8.60 0.25
N GLY A 32 -15.67 -7.71 0.72
CA GLY A 32 -15.31 -6.67 1.69
C GLY A 32 -14.41 -5.57 1.10
N TYR A 33 -13.64 -4.90 1.96
CA TYR A 33 -12.79 -3.79 1.54
C TYR A 33 -11.54 -3.61 2.42
N ILE A 34 -10.51 -3.01 1.82
CA ILE A 34 -9.35 -2.41 2.49
C ILE A 34 -9.27 -0.98 1.94
N LYS A 35 -9.68 0.01 2.71
CA LYS A 35 -9.71 1.39 2.19
C LYS A 35 -9.41 2.45 3.24
N ASP A 36 -9.11 3.66 2.81
CA ASP A 36 -8.90 4.79 3.74
C ASP A 36 -7.79 4.47 4.75
N ILE A 37 -6.61 4.14 4.23
CA ILE A 37 -5.43 3.79 5.03
C ILE A 37 -4.38 4.88 4.82
N PHE A 38 -3.87 5.42 5.92
CA PHE A 38 -2.77 6.38 5.92
C PHE A 38 -1.60 5.81 6.72
N ILE A 39 -0.43 5.76 6.09
CA ILE A 39 0.80 5.32 6.72
C ILE A 39 1.87 6.39 6.52
N SER A 40 2.49 6.85 7.60
CA SER A 40 3.56 7.85 7.53
C SER A 40 4.76 7.53 8.41
N ASP A 41 5.88 8.17 8.08
CA ASP A 41 7.09 8.22 8.90
C ASP A 41 7.60 6.82 9.23
N VAL A 42 7.99 6.13 8.15
CA VAL A 42 8.42 4.72 8.19
C VAL A 42 9.90 4.64 7.87
N GLU A 43 10.65 4.00 8.75
CA GLU A 43 12.05 3.64 8.54
C GLU A 43 12.17 2.12 8.35
N MET A 44 12.89 1.68 7.31
CA MET A 44 13.12 0.28 7.01
C MET A 44 14.62 -0.03 6.89
N GLU A 45 15.07 -1.14 7.47
CA GLU A 45 16.45 -1.64 7.34
C GLU A 45 16.46 -3.15 7.07
N ASN A 46 17.21 -3.60 6.07
CA ASN A 46 17.35 -5.03 5.77
C ASN A 46 15.98 -5.73 5.57
N VAL A 47 15.14 -5.14 4.72
CA VAL A 47 13.80 -5.63 4.42
C VAL A 47 13.73 -6.20 3.01
N HIS A 48 13.19 -7.41 2.85
CA HIS A 48 13.11 -8.03 1.53
C HIS A 48 12.07 -7.33 0.62
N LEU A 49 10.79 -7.28 0.99
CA LEU A 49 9.76 -6.50 0.29
C LEU A 49 9.36 -5.29 1.13
N ALA A 50 9.64 -4.06 0.67
CA ALA A 50 9.32 -2.86 1.45
C ALA A 50 7.81 -2.58 1.49
N ILE A 51 7.15 -2.45 0.33
CA ILE A 51 5.73 -2.08 0.25
C ILE A 51 4.99 -3.01 -0.71
N GLY A 52 3.91 -3.63 -0.27
CA GLY A 52 3.15 -4.58 -1.08
C GLY A 52 1.63 -4.44 -0.96
N ALA A 53 0.93 -4.75 -2.04
CA ALA A 53 -0.48 -5.10 -2.02
C ALA A 53 -0.75 -6.22 -3.01
N THR A 54 -1.32 -7.34 -2.55
CA THR A 54 -1.64 -8.47 -3.43
C THR A 54 -3.08 -8.97 -3.29
N GLY A 55 -3.69 -9.24 -4.44
CA GLY A 55 -5.00 -9.88 -4.59
C GLY A 55 -4.93 -11.39 -4.80
N GLN A 56 -3.75 -12.00 -4.67
CA GLN A 56 -3.51 -13.43 -4.95
C GLN A 56 -3.20 -14.23 -3.67
N CYS A 57 -3.68 -13.77 -2.51
CA CYS A 57 -3.47 -14.46 -1.23
C CYS A 57 -4.31 -15.76 -1.19
N GLY A 58 -3.72 -16.88 -1.61
CA GLY A 58 -4.41 -18.09 -2.07
C GLY A 58 -5.07 -18.99 -1.01
N SER A 59 -5.74 -18.47 0.01
CA SER A 59 -6.49 -19.33 0.93
C SER A 59 -7.86 -18.80 1.34
N HIS A 60 -8.81 -19.74 1.44
CA HIS A 60 -10.12 -19.56 2.05
C HIS A 60 -10.26 -20.56 3.22
N PRO A 61 -10.99 -20.20 4.29
CA PRO A 61 -11.13 -21.06 5.47
C PRO A 61 -11.97 -22.33 5.20
N ASP A 62 -12.87 -22.28 4.21
CA ASP A 62 -13.71 -23.40 3.78
C ASP A 62 -14.14 -23.20 2.31
N ASP A 63 -14.83 -24.20 1.75
CA ASP A 63 -15.34 -24.21 0.36
C ASP A 63 -16.72 -23.51 0.21
N LYS A 64 -17.27 -22.89 1.27
CA LYS A 64 -18.60 -22.23 1.25
C LYS A 64 -18.50 -20.73 1.00
N PHE A 65 -17.32 -20.21 0.67
CA PHE A 65 -17.13 -18.83 0.27
C PHE A 65 -17.81 -18.56 -1.08
N ASP A 66 -18.13 -17.29 -1.35
CA ASP A 66 -18.63 -16.87 -2.66
C ASP A 66 -17.43 -16.62 -3.58
N PRO A 67 -17.17 -17.44 -4.61
CA PRO A 67 -16.00 -17.28 -5.49
C PRO A 67 -16.06 -16.02 -6.36
N ASN A 68 -17.22 -15.35 -6.43
CA ASN A 68 -17.39 -14.11 -7.19
C ASN A 68 -17.29 -12.87 -6.30
N ALA A 69 -17.12 -13.02 -4.99
CA ALA A 69 -17.01 -11.88 -4.08
C ALA A 69 -15.65 -11.17 -4.25
N LEU A 70 -15.66 -10.02 -4.93
CA LEU A 70 -14.46 -9.23 -5.17
C LEU A 70 -14.22 -8.23 -4.01
N PRO A 71 -13.00 -8.20 -3.44
CA PRO A 71 -12.64 -7.16 -2.48
C PRO A 71 -12.40 -5.82 -3.19
N VAL A 72 -12.68 -4.72 -2.49
CA VAL A 72 -12.28 -3.37 -2.92
C VAL A 72 -11.02 -2.97 -2.16
N VAL A 73 -9.97 -2.58 -2.88
CA VAL A 73 -8.75 -2.00 -2.28
C VAL A 73 -8.56 -0.62 -2.87
N ASP A 74 -8.77 0.42 -2.05
CA ASP A 74 -8.86 1.80 -2.52
C ASP A 74 -8.38 2.83 -1.51
N ARG A 75 -7.75 3.92 -1.96
CA ARG A 75 -7.28 5.03 -1.12
C ARG A 75 -6.34 4.59 0.00
N ILE A 76 -5.21 4.03 -0.41
CA ILE A 76 -4.09 3.70 0.46
C ILE A 76 -3.02 4.75 0.24
N THR A 77 -2.60 5.44 1.29
CA THR A 77 -1.60 6.52 1.22
C THR A 77 -0.40 6.15 2.09
N LEU A 78 0.78 6.14 1.47
CA LEU A 78 2.07 5.98 2.15
C LEU A 78 2.91 7.22 1.90
N THR A 79 3.38 7.86 2.96
CA THR A 79 4.20 9.07 2.88
C THR A 79 5.40 9.02 3.81
N ASN A 80 6.48 9.71 3.46
CA ASN A 80 7.71 9.77 4.27
C ASN A 80 8.26 8.38 4.63
N VAL A 81 8.60 7.59 3.61
CA VAL A 81 9.16 6.24 3.80
C VAL A 81 10.62 6.23 3.39
N VAL A 82 11.51 5.87 4.30
CA VAL A 82 12.94 5.71 4.04
C VAL A 82 13.36 4.27 4.29
N GLY A 83 14.20 3.72 3.41
CA GLY A 83 14.64 2.34 3.50
C GLY A 83 16.09 2.14 3.09
N THR A 84 16.82 1.33 3.85
CA THR A 84 18.18 0.89 3.53
C THR A 84 18.25 -0.63 3.42
N ASN A 85 19.11 -1.12 2.51
CA ASN A 85 19.25 -2.55 2.25
C ASN A 85 17.91 -3.24 1.93
N ILE A 86 17.18 -2.69 0.95
CA ILE A 86 15.90 -3.22 0.48
C ILE A 86 16.13 -4.16 -0.71
N THR A 87 15.44 -5.30 -0.78
CA THR A 87 15.54 -6.19 -1.97
C THR A 87 14.55 -5.78 -3.08
N ILE A 88 13.28 -5.56 -2.72
CA ILE A 88 12.18 -5.20 -3.63
C ILE A 88 11.50 -3.95 -3.07
N ALA A 89 11.48 -2.86 -3.84
CA ALA A 89 10.87 -1.60 -3.45
C ALA A 89 9.35 -1.74 -3.29
N GLY A 90 8.70 -2.43 -4.24
CA GLY A 90 7.32 -2.83 -4.00
C GLY A 90 6.70 -3.82 -4.98
N ASN A 91 5.57 -4.38 -4.54
CA ASN A 91 4.79 -5.36 -5.28
C ASN A 91 3.29 -5.06 -5.16
N PHE A 92 2.72 -4.49 -6.21
CA PHE A 92 1.30 -4.15 -6.32
C PHE A 92 0.63 -5.01 -7.39
N THR A 93 0.08 -6.13 -6.96
CA THR A 93 -0.58 -7.11 -7.83
C THR A 93 -2.06 -7.23 -7.47
N GLY A 94 -2.88 -6.37 -8.08
CA GLY A 94 -4.33 -6.37 -7.89
C GLY A 94 -5.04 -7.54 -8.57
N ILE A 95 -6.37 -7.53 -8.47
CA ILE A 95 -7.25 -8.51 -9.12
C ILE A 95 -7.72 -7.92 -10.44
N GLN A 96 -7.67 -8.68 -11.54
CA GLN A 96 -8.03 -8.15 -12.87
C GLN A 96 -9.47 -7.61 -12.91
N GLU A 97 -10.40 -8.29 -12.25
CA GLU A 97 -11.82 -7.88 -12.18
C GLU A 97 -12.09 -6.81 -11.12
N SER A 98 -11.16 -6.56 -10.21
CA SER A 98 -11.23 -5.52 -9.18
C SER A 98 -9.84 -4.93 -8.92
N PRO A 99 -9.33 -4.08 -9.86
CA PRO A 99 -8.01 -3.48 -9.74
C PRO A 99 -7.88 -2.68 -8.45
N PHE A 100 -6.67 -2.61 -7.90
CA PHE A 100 -6.42 -1.79 -6.71
C PHE A 100 -6.24 -0.34 -7.14
N THR A 101 -6.99 0.59 -6.55
CA THR A 101 -7.05 1.98 -7.03
C THR A 101 -6.63 2.98 -5.97
N SER A 102 -6.32 4.20 -6.41
CA SER A 102 -5.97 5.33 -5.53
C SER A 102 -4.86 4.96 -4.53
N ILE A 103 -3.86 4.21 -5.00
CA ILE A 103 -2.62 3.98 -4.26
C ILE A 103 -1.76 5.23 -4.38
N CYS A 104 -1.48 5.89 -3.27
CA CYS A 104 -0.73 7.15 -3.24
C CYS A 104 0.59 6.96 -2.51
N LEU A 105 1.69 7.22 -3.22
CA LEU A 105 3.05 7.13 -2.71
C LEU A 105 3.67 8.53 -2.74
N SER A 106 4.16 9.06 -1.62
CA SER A 106 4.85 10.35 -1.64
C SER A 106 6.06 10.40 -0.72
N ASN A 107 7.12 11.08 -1.16
CA ASN A 107 8.36 11.23 -0.40
C ASN A 107 8.89 9.86 0.10
N ILE A 108 9.20 8.98 -0.85
CA ILE A 108 9.69 7.62 -0.57
C ILE A 108 11.11 7.49 -1.13
N SER A 109 12.04 6.99 -0.33
CA SER A 109 13.43 6.76 -0.73
C SER A 109 13.93 5.42 -0.21
N LEU A 110 14.08 4.44 -1.12
CA LEU A 110 14.47 3.08 -0.82
C LEU A 110 15.80 2.75 -1.50
N SER A 111 16.84 2.43 -0.72
CA SER A 111 18.12 1.97 -1.23
C SER A 111 18.07 0.46 -1.50
N ILE A 112 18.08 0.09 -2.79
CA ILE A 112 17.96 -1.30 -3.23
C ILE A 112 19.33 -1.98 -3.35
N THR A 113 19.46 -3.23 -2.88
CA THR A 113 20.73 -3.98 -2.89
C THR A 113 20.86 -5.03 -4.00
N SER A 114 19.77 -5.34 -4.72
CA SER A 114 19.75 -6.33 -5.80
C SER A 114 19.50 -5.71 -7.18
N ASP A 115 20.46 -5.90 -8.10
CA ASP A 115 20.43 -5.62 -9.54
C ASP A 115 20.54 -7.00 -10.25
N PRO A 116 19.63 -7.44 -11.17
CA PRO A 116 18.89 -6.65 -12.17
C PRO A 116 17.36 -6.87 -12.22
N SER A 117 16.71 -7.24 -11.11
CA SER A 117 15.25 -7.31 -11.07
C SER A 117 14.61 -5.91 -11.00
N PRO A 118 13.43 -5.70 -11.62
CA PRO A 118 12.71 -4.45 -11.44
C PRO A 118 12.41 -4.25 -9.96
N SER A 119 12.73 -3.07 -9.43
CA SER A 119 12.49 -2.74 -8.03
C SER A 119 10.99 -2.71 -7.69
N TRP A 120 10.14 -2.52 -8.69
CA TRP A 120 8.68 -2.49 -8.57
C TRP A 120 8.02 -3.52 -9.49
N ILE A 121 7.03 -4.24 -8.96
CA ILE A 121 6.20 -5.20 -9.69
C ILE A 121 4.77 -4.67 -9.64
N CYS A 122 4.16 -4.38 -10.80
CA CYS A 122 2.81 -3.84 -10.86
C CYS A 122 1.92 -4.59 -11.84
N SER A 123 0.69 -4.88 -11.44
CA SER A 123 -0.35 -5.45 -12.29
C SER A 123 -1.73 -5.14 -11.71
N ASN A 124 -2.68 -4.73 -12.56
CA ASN A 124 -4.06 -4.41 -12.15
C ASN A 124 -4.11 -3.43 -10.96
N VAL A 125 -3.28 -2.38 -11.01
CA VAL A 125 -3.20 -1.33 -10.00
C VAL A 125 -3.25 0.03 -10.68
N LEU A 126 -3.79 1.03 -10.01
CA LEU A 126 -3.80 2.42 -10.45
C LEU A 126 -3.50 3.32 -9.26
N GLY A 127 -2.57 4.25 -9.45
CA GLY A 127 -2.13 5.12 -8.37
C GLY A 127 -1.36 6.35 -8.81
N PHE A 128 -0.82 7.03 -7.81
CA PHE A 128 -0.09 8.28 -7.93
C PHE A 128 1.20 8.21 -7.13
N SER A 129 2.25 8.83 -7.64
CA SER A 129 3.54 8.90 -6.98
C SER A 129 4.15 10.30 -7.09
N GLU A 130 4.64 10.84 -5.98
CA GLU A 130 5.37 12.11 -5.94
C GLU A 130 6.67 11.95 -5.16
N SER A 131 7.82 12.25 -5.78
CA SER A 131 9.13 12.12 -5.13
C SER A 131 9.38 10.71 -4.57
N VAL A 132 9.33 9.70 -5.44
CA VAL A 132 9.56 8.29 -5.09
C VAL A 132 10.82 7.77 -5.78
N LEU A 133 11.73 7.19 -4.99
CA LEU A 133 12.97 6.57 -5.45
C LEU A 133 13.11 5.17 -4.83
N PRO A 134 13.42 4.11 -5.61
CA PRO A 134 13.54 4.10 -7.09
C PRO A 134 12.20 4.38 -7.78
N GLU A 135 12.25 4.75 -9.05
CA GLU A 135 11.06 5.13 -9.82
C GLU A 135 10.02 3.99 -9.88
N PRO A 136 8.74 4.23 -9.53
CA PRO A 136 7.69 3.21 -9.54
C PRO A 136 7.19 2.89 -10.95
N CYS A 137 6.38 1.83 -11.09
CA CYS A 137 5.77 1.48 -12.38
C CYS A 137 4.88 2.62 -12.92
N PRO A 138 4.69 2.74 -14.24
CA PRO A 138 3.79 3.75 -14.84
C PRO A 138 2.35 3.72 -14.30
N ASP A 139 1.86 2.53 -13.92
CA ASP A 139 0.53 2.34 -13.30
C ASP A 139 0.33 3.15 -12.00
N LEU A 140 1.42 3.49 -11.32
CA LEU A 140 1.45 4.28 -10.10
C LEU A 140 1.87 5.75 -10.33
N GLN A 141 2.05 6.17 -11.58
CA GLN A 141 2.50 7.53 -11.94
C GLN A 141 1.39 8.37 -12.59
N SER A 142 0.13 8.12 -12.26
CA SER A 142 -0.98 8.83 -12.92
C SER A 142 -0.89 10.34 -12.72
N SER A 143 -1.06 11.11 -13.80
CA SER A 143 -0.85 12.57 -13.82
C SER A 143 -2.12 13.39 -13.58
N TYR A 144 -3.23 12.78 -13.15
CA TYR A 144 -4.48 13.53 -12.96
C TYR A 144 -4.30 14.63 -11.90
N SER A 145 -4.84 15.80 -12.20
CA SER A 145 -4.70 17.11 -11.52
C SER A 145 -5.25 17.19 -10.08
N ASN A 146 -5.45 16.06 -9.41
CA ASN A 146 -6.21 15.95 -8.17
C ASN A 146 -5.63 14.88 -7.20
N PHE A 147 -4.30 14.79 -7.05
CA PHE A 147 -3.64 13.95 -6.03
C PHE A 147 -4.30 14.15 -4.65
N SER A 148 -4.53 15.40 -4.26
CA SER A 148 -5.13 15.76 -2.97
C SER A 148 -6.57 15.27 -2.77
N SER A 149 -7.36 15.06 -3.83
CA SER A 149 -8.75 14.59 -3.68
C SER A 149 -8.90 13.07 -3.83
N ALA A 150 -7.87 12.38 -4.33
CA ALA A 150 -7.87 10.93 -4.49
C ALA A 150 -7.19 10.21 -3.31
N CYS A 151 -6.15 10.82 -2.74
CA CYS A 151 -5.41 10.25 -1.63
C CYS A 151 -6.16 10.43 -0.30
N PHE A 152 -6.09 9.43 0.57
CA PHE A 152 -6.65 9.53 1.91
C PHE A 152 -5.71 10.35 2.77
N SER A 153 -6.24 11.34 3.49
CA SER A 153 -5.50 12.12 4.47
C SER A 153 -6.29 12.16 5.76
N PRO A 154 -5.65 11.92 6.92
CA PRO A 154 -6.34 12.01 8.20
C PRO A 154 -6.72 13.47 8.47
N LEU A 155 -7.97 13.69 8.88
CA LEU A 155 -8.38 14.97 9.44
C LEU A 155 -7.77 15.07 10.83
N TYR A 156 -6.61 15.71 10.95
CA TYR A 156 -6.12 16.16 12.24
C TYR A 156 -7.07 17.26 12.74
N SER A 157 -8.09 16.86 13.52
CA SER A 157 -8.79 17.81 14.36
C SER A 157 -7.76 18.37 15.33
N ASN A 158 -7.36 19.63 15.15
CA ASN A 158 -6.61 20.40 16.14
C ASN A 158 -7.46 20.49 17.41
N GLY A 159 -7.42 19.43 18.22
CA GLY A 159 -7.86 19.46 19.60
C GLY A 159 -6.90 20.37 20.33
N HIS A 160 -7.25 21.66 20.41
CA HIS A 160 -6.68 22.54 21.41
C HIS A 160 -6.91 21.86 22.76
N ALA A 161 -5.87 21.22 23.30
CA ALA A 161 -5.84 20.84 24.70
C ALA A 161 -5.97 22.13 25.49
N ALA A 162 -7.16 22.40 26.01
CA ALA A 162 -7.34 23.37 27.06
C ALA A 162 -6.62 22.81 28.29
N ALA A 163 -5.40 23.26 28.52
CA ALA A 163 -4.74 23.07 29.81
C ALA A 163 -5.60 23.77 30.86
N LEU A 164 -6.15 22.99 31.79
CA LEU A 164 -6.70 23.46 33.06
C LEU A 164 -5.57 23.52 34.10
#